data_AF-A0A392VJS3-F1
#
_entry.id   AF-A0A392VJS3-F1
#
_cell.length_a   1.000
_cell.length_b   1.000
_cell.length_c   1.000
_cell.angle_alpha   90.00
_cell.angle_beta   90.00
_cell.angle_gamma   90.00
#
_symmetry.space_group_name_H-M   'P 1'
#
loop_
_entity.id
_entity.type
_entity.pdbx_description
1 polymer ?
#
loop_
_entity_poly.entity_id
_entity_poly.type
_entity_poly.pdbx_seq_one_letter_code
_entity_poly.pdbx_strand_id
1 'polypeptide(L)' 'KVLAEQFGIEEYEFVEEGPRLKLSELMKDKGAIWEEIVKENQLTQTKLEDVAEWWFADLSLGGSGFTDSMN' A
#
# COMPACT_ATOMS: atom_id res chain seq x y z
N LYS A 1 -6.67 -1.45 11.86
CA LYS A 1 -8.13 -1.70 11.98
C LYS A 1 -8.92 -0.64 11.21
N VAL A 2 -8.78 0.66 11.53
CA VAL A 2 -9.52 1.77 10.88
C VAL A 2 -9.55 1.71 9.34
N LEU A 3 -8.42 1.48 8.67
CA LEU A 3 -8.39 1.42 7.21
C LEU A 3 -9.20 0.23 6.65
N ALA A 4 -9.09 -0.95 7.25
CA ALA A 4 -9.84 -2.12 6.79
C ALA A 4 -11.35 -1.93 6.98
N GLU A 5 -11.76 -1.34 8.10
CA GLU A 5 -13.17 -1.03 8.39
C GLU A 5 -13.77 -0.02 7.39
N GLN A 6 -13.01 1.01 7.00
CA GLN A 6 -13.46 2.00 6.02
C GLN A 6 -13.74 1.41 4.63
N PHE A 7 -13.00 0.36 4.25
CA PHE A 7 -13.14 -0.32 2.97
C PHE A 7 -13.93 -1.63 3.08
N GLY A 8 -14.48 -1.97 4.26
CA GLY A 8 -15.25 -3.20 4.47
C GLY A 8 -14.43 -4.48 4.30
N ILE A 9 -13.12 -4.43 4.56
CA ILE A 9 -12.21 -5.58 4.44
C ILE A 9 -12.23 -6.35 5.76
N GLU A 10 -12.65 -7.61 5.71
CA GLU A 10 -12.76 -8.49 6.88
C GLU A 10 -11.43 -9.23 7.19
N GLU A 11 -10.63 -9.52 6.16
CA GLU A 11 -9.38 -10.25 6.29
C GLU A 11 -8.20 -9.27 6.38
N TYR A 12 -7.76 -8.99 7.61
CA TYR A 12 -6.57 -8.19 7.86
C TYR A 12 -5.90 -8.64 9.16
N GLU A 13 -4.65 -9.09 9.08
CA GLU A 13 -3.84 -9.40 10.27
C GLU A 13 -2.37 -9.09 9.99
N PHE A 14 -1.64 -8.69 11.03
CA PHE A 14 -0.19 -8.57 10.96
C PHE A 14 0.42 -9.80 11.61
N VAL A 15 1.19 -10.56 10.84
CA VAL A 15 1.92 -11.73 11.32
C VAL A 15 3.34 -11.30 11.68
N GLU A 16 3.65 -11.20 12.98
CA GLU A 16 4.97 -10.74 13.47
C GLU A 16 6.14 -11.58 12.93
N GLU A 17 5.96 -12.89 12.82
CA GLU A 17 6.96 -13.83 12.27
C GLU A 17 6.77 -14.13 10.77
N GLY A 18 5.94 -13.35 10.08
CA GLY A 18 5.67 -13.51 8.65
C GLY A 18 6.75 -12.89 7.75
N PRO A 19 6.81 -13.27 6.47
CA PRO A 19 7.67 -12.58 5.51
C PRO A 19 7.27 -11.11 5.42
N ARG A 20 8.26 -10.21 5.43
CA ARG A 20 8.00 -8.78 5.17
C ARG A 20 7.45 -8.63 3.76
N LEU A 21 6.19 -8.19 3.66
CA LEU A 21 5.56 -7.86 2.40
C LEU A 21 6.06 -6.51 1.92
N LYS A 22 6.33 -6.39 0.62
CA LYS A 22 6.62 -5.12 -0.05
C LYS A 22 5.45 -4.77 -0.95
N LEU A 23 4.76 -3.68 -0.63
CA LEU A 23 3.68 -3.13 -1.43
C LEU A 23 4.17 -2.74 -2.83
N SER A 24 5.40 -2.26 -2.95
CA SER A 24 6.01 -1.94 -4.25
C SER A 24 6.10 -3.14 -5.19
N GLU A 25 6.37 -4.33 -4.66
CA GLU A 25 6.41 -5.57 -5.45
C GLU A 25 4.99 -6.08 -5.76
N LEU A 26 4.10 -6.06 -4.76
CA LEU A 26 2.73 -6.56 -4.93
C LEU A 26 1.89 -5.70 -5.90
N MET A 27 2.16 -4.41 -5.96
CA MET A 27 1.38 -3.44 -6.74
C MET A 27 1.98 -3.13 -8.12
N LYS A 28 3.17 -3.65 -8.44
CA LYS A 28 3.94 -3.33 -9.66
C LYS A 28 3.13 -3.47 -10.96
N ASP A 29 2.34 -4.54 -11.08
CA ASP A 29 1.60 -4.86 -12.30
C ASP A 29 0.08 -4.56 -12.17
N LYS A 30 -0.31 -3.74 -11.19
CA LYS A 30 -1.73 -3.42 -10.90
C LYS A 30 -2.25 -2.16 -11.60
N GLY A 31 -1.48 -1.57 -12.52
CA GLY A 31 -1.87 -0.37 -13.26
C GLY A 31 -3.20 -0.52 -14.01
N ALA A 32 -3.37 -1.61 -14.77
CA ALA A 32 -4.60 -1.87 -15.51
C ALA A 32 -5.83 -2.06 -14.60
N ILE A 33 -5.63 -2.71 -13.45
CA ILE A 33 -6.71 -2.89 -12.46
C ILE A 33 -7.10 -1.54 -11.84
N TRP A 34 -6.14 -0.65 -11.61
CA TRP A 34 -6.45 0.71 -11.17
C TRP A 34 -7.26 1.50 -12.19
N GLU A 35 -6.93 1.38 -13.48
CA GLU A 35 -7.72 2.02 -14.55
C GLU A 35 -9.17 1.53 -14.58
N GLU A 36 -9.38 0.23 -14.39
CA GLU A 36 -10.72 -0.36 -14.25
C GLU A 36 -11.47 0.20 -13.04
N ILE A 37 -10.82 0.26 -11.87
CA ILE A 37 -11.40 0.83 -10.64
C ILE A 37 -11.81 2.29 -10.85
N VAL A 38 -10.95 3.10 -11.45
CA VAL A 38 -11.23 4.53 -11.74
C VAL A 38 -12.46 4.66 -12.63
N LYS A 39 -12.57 3.82 -13.66
CA LYS A 39 -13.69 3.84 -14.61
C LYS A 39 -15.00 3.39 -13.96
N GLU A 40 -14.99 2.25 -13.25
CA GLU A 40 -16.19 1.67 -12.64
C GLU A 40 -16.76 2.57 -11.54
N ASN A 41 -15.88 3.17 -10.74
CA ASN A 41 -16.26 4.04 -9.63
C ASN A 41 -16.39 5.51 -10.03
N GLN A 42 -16.23 5.83 -11.32
CA GLN A 42 -16.31 7.20 -11.86
C GLN A 42 -15.40 8.18 -11.10
N LEU A 43 -14.19 7.73 -10.77
CA LEU A 43 -13.20 8.53 -10.06
C LEU A 43 -12.52 9.52 -11.00
N THR A 44 -11.77 10.45 -10.42
CA THR A 44 -10.91 11.34 -11.20
C THR A 44 -9.86 10.52 -11.95
N GLN A 45 -9.69 10.81 -13.25
CA GLN A 45 -8.74 10.11 -14.09
C GLN A 45 -7.31 10.31 -13.57
N THR A 46 -6.74 9.23 -13.04
CA THR A 46 -5.41 9.21 -12.41
C THR A 46 -4.71 7.92 -12.79
N LYS A 47 -3.38 7.96 -12.90
CA LYS A 47 -2.58 6.74 -13.00
C LYS A 47 -2.20 6.27 -11.61
N LEU A 48 -1.99 4.96 -11.45
CA LEU A 48 -1.58 4.39 -10.17
C LEU A 48 -0.27 5.00 -9.66
N GLU A 49 0.68 5.25 -10.56
CA GLU A 49 1.98 5.87 -10.28
C GLU A 49 1.88 7.32 -9.77
N ASP A 50 0.82 8.04 -10.11
CA ASP A 50 0.63 9.44 -9.70
C ASP A 50 0.05 9.57 -8.29
N VAL A 51 -0.65 8.53 -7.81
CA VAL A 51 -1.42 8.57 -6.55
C VAL A 51 -0.89 7.63 -5.48
N ALA A 52 -0.02 6.68 -5.85
CA ALA A 52 0.47 5.66 -4.93
C ALA A 52 2.00 5.51 -4.97
N GLU A 53 2.64 6.14 -3.99
CA GLU A 53 4.08 6.04 -3.76
C GLU A 53 4.41 4.79 -2.92
N TRP A 54 4.37 3.61 -3.54
CA TRP A 54 4.51 2.33 -2.83
C TRP A 54 5.84 2.16 -2.11
N TRP A 55 6.92 2.70 -2.67
CA TRP A 55 8.25 2.69 -2.01
C TRP A 55 8.23 3.46 -0.69
N PHE A 56 7.46 4.55 -0.61
CA PHE A 56 7.32 5.36 0.60
C PHE A 56 6.54 4.61 1.67
N ALA A 57 5.48 3.89 1.27
CA ALA A 57 4.72 3.03 2.17
C ALA A 57 5.60 1.88 2.70
N ASP A 58 6.41 1.26 1.85
CA ASP A 58 7.35 0.20 2.26
C ASP A 58 8.40 0.70 3.24
N LEU A 59 8.92 1.92 3.08
CA LEU A 59 9.85 2.51 4.04
C LEU A 59 9.17 2.84 5.38
N SER A 60 7.97 3.40 5.32
CA SER A 60 7.23 3.83 6.51
C SER A 60 6.75 2.64 7.36
N LEU A 61 6.32 1.56 6.71
CA LEU A 61 5.78 0.36 7.35
C LEU A 61 6.84 -0.73 7.57
N GLY A 62 7.96 -0.70 6.85
CA GLY A 62 9.00 -1.73 6.85
C GLY A 62 9.93 -1.73 8.07
N GLY A 63 9.76 -0.78 9.00
CA GLY A 63 10.37 -0.82 10.33
C GLY A 63 11.90 -0.68 10.38
N SER A 64 12.58 -0.29 9.29
CA SER A 64 13.97 0.20 9.41
C SER A 64 13.93 1.65 9.88
N GLY A 65 13.85 1.85 11.20
CA GLY A 65 14.03 3.16 11.79
C GLY A 65 15.35 3.75 11.33
N PHE A 66 15.33 5.01 10.89
CA PHE A 66 16.50 5.88 10.83
C PHE A 66 17.01 6.21 12.25
N THR A 67 17.12 5.20 13.12
CA THR A 67 17.51 5.34 14.52
C THR A 67 18.91 4.77 14.78
N ASP A 68 19.74 4.62 13.75
CA ASP A 68 21.18 4.59 13.97
C ASP A 68 21.62 6.05 14.17
N SER A 69 22.08 6.38 15.38
CA SER A 69 22.57 7.70 15.80
C SER A 69 21.51 8.79 16.04
N MET A 70 20.76 8.67 17.14
CA MET A 70 20.61 9.82 18.03
C MET A 70 21.42 9.56 19.29
N ASN A 71 22.51 10.32 19.39
CA ASN A 71 23.57 10.38 20.41
C ASN A 71 23.12 10.11 21.86
#